data_AF-C4FK57-F1
#
_entry.id   AF-C4FK57-F1
#
_cell.length_a   1.000
_cell.length_b   1.000
_cell.length_c   1.000
_cell.angle_alpha   90.00
_cell.angle_beta   90.00
_cell.angle_gamma   90.00
#
_symmetry.space_group_name_H-M   'P 1'
#
loop_
_entity.id
_entity.type
_entity.pdbx_description
1 polymer ?
#
loop_
_entity_poly.entity_id
_entity_poly.type
_entity_poly.pdbx_seq_one_letter_code
_entity_poly.pdbx_strand_id
1 'polypeptide(L)'
;MKKLEKIIQKDLKKYPDLKLNVISEKNNSCIFFDIGYGEKFFIYYLSITDLEKLSDFSTYIVFKEILDRYMKVGYPKGFRTRFFINFNNDFQCLRKNLKELKKDDVLLLFLLNNAGVGNEKLAVNNINKNLIKRLEKLIENNGLDTSLILDKDFNFEFEGINTLWLKPYPNEFYKILNKNFFSEEFKNKIVFTINLISKKIFE
;
A
#
# COMPACT_ATOMS: atom_id res chain seq x y z
N MET A 1 -9.56 -17.43 -8.04
CA MET A 1 -9.95 -16.00 -8.13
C MET A 1 -11.31 -15.69 -7.49
N LYS A 2 -12.47 -16.11 -8.06
CA LYS A 2 -13.81 -15.74 -7.54
C LYS A 2 -14.08 -16.05 -6.04
N LYS A 3 -13.46 -17.10 -5.48
CA LYS A 3 -13.58 -17.44 -4.04
C LYS A 3 -12.81 -16.44 -3.14
N LEU A 4 -11.57 -16.11 -3.51
CA LEU A 4 -10.73 -15.15 -2.81
C LEU A 4 -11.36 -13.75 -2.80
N GLU A 5 -11.82 -13.29 -3.96
CA GLU A 5 -12.49 -12.00 -4.11
C GLU A 5 -13.70 -11.88 -3.18
N LYS A 6 -14.54 -12.93 -3.11
CA LYS A 6 -15.68 -12.97 -2.19
C LYS A 6 -15.28 -12.89 -0.73
N ILE A 7 -14.16 -13.51 -0.33
CA ILE A 7 -13.63 -13.44 1.04
C ILE A 7 -13.26 -11.98 1.37
N ILE A 8 -12.47 -11.35 0.50
CA ILE A 8 -12.04 -9.97 0.71
C ILE A 8 -13.23 -9.00 0.72
N GLN A 9 -14.18 -9.14 -0.21
CA GLN A 9 -15.40 -8.32 -0.22
C GLN A 9 -16.21 -8.51 1.07
N LYS A 10 -16.34 -9.73 1.58
CA LYS A 10 -17.05 -9.99 2.84
C LYS A 10 -16.37 -9.30 4.02
N ASP A 11 -15.05 -9.33 4.08
CA ASP A 11 -14.30 -8.63 5.13
C ASP A 11 -14.43 -7.12 5.01
N LEU A 12 -14.38 -6.55 3.80
CA LEU A 12 -14.54 -5.11 3.58
C LEU A 12 -15.96 -4.61 3.86
N LYS A 13 -16.99 -5.43 3.66
CA LYS A 13 -18.39 -5.09 4.00
C LYS A 13 -18.64 -4.93 5.51
N LYS A 14 -17.69 -5.32 6.36
CA LYS A 14 -17.77 -5.06 7.81
C LYS A 14 -17.59 -3.59 8.16
N TYR A 15 -17.06 -2.78 7.23
CA TYR A 15 -16.88 -1.35 7.39
C TYR A 15 -18.01 -0.59 6.69
N PRO A 16 -18.97 0.00 7.44
CA PRO A 16 -20.19 0.57 6.87
C PRO A 16 -19.94 1.79 5.98
N ASP A 17 -18.87 2.54 6.24
CA ASP A 17 -18.57 3.77 5.51
C ASP A 17 -17.74 3.56 4.23
N LEU A 18 -17.35 2.31 3.94
CA LEU A 18 -16.61 2.00 2.72
C LEU A 18 -17.53 1.84 1.52
N LYS A 19 -17.42 2.76 0.57
CA LYS A 19 -18.03 2.60 -0.75
C LYS A 19 -17.15 1.74 -1.65
N LEU A 20 -17.46 0.45 -1.73
CA LEU A 20 -16.74 -0.52 -2.54
C LEU A 20 -17.14 -0.44 -4.02
N ASN A 21 -16.15 -0.27 -4.89
CA ASN A 21 -16.33 -0.39 -6.34
C ASN A 21 -15.56 -1.62 -6.83
N VAL A 22 -16.26 -2.53 -7.50
CA VAL A 22 -15.66 -3.73 -8.10
C VAL A 22 -15.59 -3.52 -9.61
N ILE A 23 -14.38 -3.50 -10.15
CA ILE A 23 -14.15 -3.47 -11.60
C ILE A 23 -13.78 -4.89 -12.02
N SER A 24 -14.56 -5.46 -12.92
CA SER A 24 -14.29 -6.77 -13.53
C SER A 24 -14.13 -6.58 -15.02
N GLU A 25 -12.92 -6.77 -15.53
CA GLU A 25 -12.66 -6.98 -16.95
C GLU A 25 -12.45 -8.49 -17.20
N LYS A 26 -12.54 -8.97 -18.44
CA LYS A 26 -12.35 -10.40 -18.73
C LYS A 26 -11.02 -10.88 -18.14
N ASN A 27 -11.08 -11.84 -17.21
CA ASN A 27 -9.98 -12.45 -16.46
C ASN A 27 -9.30 -11.59 -15.38
N ASN A 28 -9.72 -10.33 -15.18
CA ASN A 28 -9.07 -9.40 -14.25
C ASN A 28 -10.12 -8.75 -13.34
N SER A 29 -9.97 -8.89 -12.01
CA SER A 29 -10.80 -8.15 -11.06
C SER A 29 -9.98 -7.27 -10.13
N CYS A 30 -10.53 -6.09 -9.82
CA CYS A 30 -9.98 -5.09 -8.93
C CYS A 30 -11.09 -4.60 -7.98
N ILE A 31 -10.76 -4.45 -6.70
CA ILE A 31 -11.58 -3.71 -5.75
C ILE A 31 -10.87 -2.40 -5.46
N PHE A 32 -11.61 -1.29 -5.55
CA PHE A 32 -11.12 -0.01 -5.07
C PHE A 32 -12.19 0.73 -4.27
N PHE A 33 -11.72 1.55 -3.35
CA PHE A 33 -12.57 2.42 -2.53
C PHE A 33 -11.77 3.58 -1.98
N ASP A 34 -12.48 4.58 -1.50
CA ASP A 34 -11.94 5.82 -0.96
C ASP A 34 -12.41 6.05 0.47
N ILE A 35 -11.58 6.71 1.26
CA ILE A 35 -11.91 7.19 2.60
C ILE A 35 -11.47 8.66 2.74
N GLY A 36 -12.33 9.52 3.28
CA GLY A 36 -12.03 10.95 3.48
C GLY A 36 -12.68 11.90 2.45
N TYR A 37 -12.32 13.18 2.51
CA TYR A 37 -12.91 14.27 1.72
C TYR A 37 -11.84 15.28 1.32
N GLY A 38 -11.75 15.62 0.03
CA GLY A 38 -10.80 16.59 -0.51
C GLY A 38 -10.17 16.14 -1.83
N GLU A 39 -9.21 16.92 -2.31
CA GLU A 39 -8.53 16.72 -3.60
C GLU A 39 -7.17 16.03 -3.48
N LYS A 40 -6.60 15.89 -2.28
CA LYS A 40 -5.28 15.27 -2.09
C LYS A 40 -5.38 13.80 -1.65
N PHE A 41 -4.56 12.93 -2.22
CA PHE A 41 -4.67 11.47 -2.13
C PHE A 41 -3.42 10.80 -1.54
N PHE A 42 -3.64 9.90 -0.58
CA PHE A 42 -2.75 8.77 -0.33
C PHE A 42 -3.28 7.57 -1.10
N ILE A 43 -2.41 6.81 -1.75
CA ILE A 43 -2.79 5.62 -2.50
C ILE A 43 -2.14 4.41 -1.86
N TYR A 44 -2.92 3.37 -1.62
CA TYR A 44 -2.45 2.07 -1.18
C TYR A 44 -2.79 1.03 -2.24
N TYR A 45 -1.78 0.36 -2.76
CA TYR A 45 -1.93 -0.65 -3.80
C TYR A 45 -1.38 -2.00 -3.32
N LEU A 46 -2.12 -3.06 -3.62
CA LEU A 46 -1.70 -4.43 -3.38
C LEU A 46 -2.24 -5.38 -4.47
N SER A 47 -1.46 -6.40 -4.80
CA SER A 47 -1.91 -7.57 -5.56
C SER A 47 -2.03 -8.76 -4.62
N ILE A 48 -3.16 -9.46 -4.66
CA ILE A 48 -3.42 -10.68 -3.90
C ILE A 48 -3.91 -11.75 -4.87
N THR A 49 -3.06 -12.73 -5.12
CA THR A 49 -3.37 -13.89 -5.98
C THR A 49 -3.76 -15.12 -5.17
N ASP A 50 -3.15 -15.31 -3.99
CA ASP A 50 -3.31 -16.50 -3.17
C ASP A 50 -3.02 -16.25 -1.68
N LEU A 51 -4.07 -16.20 -0.85
CA LEU A 51 -3.94 -15.99 0.61
C LEU A 51 -3.33 -17.19 1.38
N GLU A 52 -3.06 -18.32 0.74
CA GLU A 52 -2.28 -19.38 1.39
C GLU A 52 -0.78 -19.09 1.37
N LYS A 53 -0.30 -18.23 0.45
CA LYS A 53 1.08 -17.75 0.40
C LYS A 53 1.32 -16.64 1.42
N LEU A 54 2.47 -16.70 2.08
CA LEU A 54 2.86 -15.73 3.11
C LEU A 54 2.90 -14.31 2.58
N SER A 55 3.39 -14.08 1.35
CA SER A 55 3.47 -12.75 0.73
C SER A 55 2.12 -12.05 0.70
N ASP A 56 1.12 -12.72 0.14
CA ASP A 56 -0.20 -12.18 -0.13
C ASP A 56 -1.02 -12.13 1.16
N PHE A 57 -0.88 -13.17 2.02
CA PHE A 57 -1.48 -13.19 3.34
C PHE A 57 -0.99 -12.04 4.22
N SER A 58 0.32 -11.90 4.37
CA SER A 58 0.93 -10.85 5.19
C SER A 58 0.55 -9.46 4.70
N THR A 59 0.63 -9.24 3.39
CA THR A 59 0.18 -8.00 2.73
C THR A 59 -1.26 -7.67 3.09
N TYR A 60 -2.15 -8.67 3.01
CA TYR A 60 -3.56 -8.48 3.31
C TYR A 60 -3.82 -8.19 4.80
N ILE A 61 -3.10 -8.86 5.71
CA ILE A 61 -3.19 -8.59 7.15
C ILE A 61 -2.74 -7.17 7.48
N VAL A 62 -1.61 -6.73 6.91
CA VAL A 62 -1.10 -5.36 7.07
C VAL A 62 -2.11 -4.34 6.55
N PHE A 63 -2.68 -4.57 5.36
CA PHE A 63 -3.72 -3.72 4.81
C PHE A 63 -4.94 -3.60 5.74
N LYS A 64 -5.42 -4.72 6.31
CA LYS A 64 -6.56 -4.68 7.25
C LYS A 64 -6.25 -3.85 8.49
N GLU A 65 -5.05 -3.99 9.06
CA GLU A 65 -4.64 -3.21 10.22
C GLU A 65 -4.54 -1.70 9.89
N ILE A 66 -4.00 -1.36 8.72
CA ILE A 66 -3.97 0.02 8.23
C ILE A 66 -5.39 0.58 8.11
N LEU A 67 -6.28 -0.17 7.45
CA LEU A 67 -7.68 0.20 7.27
C LEU A 67 -8.38 0.39 8.63
N ASP A 68 -8.22 -0.55 9.56
CA ASP A 68 -8.78 -0.48 10.91
C ASP A 68 -8.34 0.78 11.65
N ARG A 69 -7.05 1.13 11.57
CA ARG A 69 -6.52 2.36 12.19
C ARG A 69 -7.11 3.61 11.56
N TYR A 70 -7.17 3.64 10.23
CA TYR A 70 -7.76 4.75 9.50
C TYR A 70 -9.24 4.95 9.84
N MET A 71 -10.01 3.86 9.93
CA MET A 71 -11.41 3.89 10.35
C MET A 71 -11.59 4.35 11.80
N LYS A 72 -10.61 4.10 12.69
CA LYS A 72 -10.66 4.48 14.11
C LYS A 72 -10.26 5.92 14.41
N VAL A 73 -9.27 6.47 13.69
CA VAL A 73 -8.63 7.74 14.09
C VAL A 73 -9.42 8.98 13.68
N GLY A 74 -10.35 8.87 12.72
CA GLY A 74 -11.01 10.04 12.14
C GLY A 74 -10.02 10.86 11.31
N TYR A 75 -10.42 11.27 10.12
CA TYR A 75 -9.48 11.87 9.16
C TYR A 75 -9.21 13.34 9.46
N PRO A 76 -7.98 13.83 9.21
CA PRO A 76 -7.75 15.27 9.07
C PRO A 76 -8.65 15.82 7.96
N LYS A 77 -9.26 17.00 8.16
CA LYS A 77 -10.06 17.65 7.12
C LYS A 77 -9.21 17.90 5.87
N GLY A 78 -9.69 17.47 4.69
CA GLY A 78 -9.10 17.85 3.39
C GLY A 78 -8.31 16.75 2.65
N PHE A 79 -8.20 15.54 3.20
CA PHE A 79 -7.46 14.43 2.56
C PHE A 79 -8.34 13.23 2.25
N ARG A 80 -7.98 12.52 1.18
CA ARG A 80 -8.58 11.27 0.73
C ARG A 80 -7.54 10.16 0.71
N THR A 81 -7.91 8.96 1.13
CA THR A 81 -7.09 7.76 1.01
C THR A 81 -7.79 6.80 0.07
N ARG A 82 -7.08 6.34 -0.95
CA ARG A 82 -7.58 5.40 -1.95
C ARG A 82 -6.89 4.06 -1.80
N PHE A 83 -7.66 2.99 -1.76
CA PHE A 83 -7.15 1.62 -1.70
C PHE A 83 -7.46 0.88 -2.99
N PHE A 84 -6.51 0.08 -3.47
CA PHE A 84 -6.61 -0.75 -4.66
C PHE A 84 -6.15 -2.18 -4.36
N ILE A 85 -7.05 -3.15 -4.51
CA ILE A 85 -6.75 -4.57 -4.36
C ILE A 85 -6.95 -5.23 -5.72
N ASN A 86 -5.85 -5.63 -6.37
CA ASN A 86 -5.88 -6.41 -7.59
C ASN A 86 -5.83 -7.91 -7.28
N PHE A 87 -6.60 -8.70 -8.03
CA PHE A 87 -6.58 -10.17 -7.90
C PHE A 87 -5.66 -10.86 -8.92
N ASN A 88 -4.77 -10.08 -9.54
CA ASN A 88 -3.79 -10.51 -10.53
C ASN A 88 -2.51 -9.65 -10.41
N ASN A 89 -1.44 -10.06 -11.09
CA ASN A 89 -0.23 -9.25 -11.18
C ASN A 89 -0.29 -8.17 -12.28
N ASP A 90 -1.48 -7.92 -12.84
CA ASP A 90 -1.66 -6.99 -13.94
C ASP A 90 -1.82 -5.56 -13.40
N PHE A 91 -0.70 -4.85 -13.37
CA PHE A 91 -0.60 -3.48 -12.91
C PHE A 91 -1.37 -2.48 -13.81
N GLN A 92 -1.85 -2.91 -15.00
CA GLN A 92 -2.60 -2.05 -15.92
C GLN A 92 -3.92 -1.53 -15.32
N CYS A 93 -4.57 -2.27 -14.43
CA CYS A 93 -5.80 -1.81 -13.76
C CYS A 93 -5.53 -0.60 -12.85
N LEU A 94 -4.40 -0.57 -12.13
CA LEU A 94 -4.00 0.62 -11.37
C LEU A 94 -3.73 1.79 -12.33
N ARG A 95 -2.99 1.56 -13.42
CA ARG A 95 -2.67 2.58 -14.42
C ARG A 95 -3.94 3.20 -15.02
N LYS A 96 -4.95 2.42 -15.36
CA LYS A 96 -6.24 2.92 -15.89
C LYS A 96 -6.97 3.81 -14.88
N ASN A 97 -7.03 3.39 -13.61
CA ASN A 97 -7.69 4.16 -12.55
C ASN A 97 -6.90 5.39 -12.07
N LEU A 98 -5.57 5.39 -12.21
CA LEU A 98 -4.74 6.55 -11.86
C LEU A 98 -4.66 7.59 -12.97
N LYS A 99 -4.87 7.22 -14.25
CA LYS A 99 -4.90 8.19 -15.36
C LYS A 99 -5.99 9.26 -15.21
N GLU A 100 -7.04 8.96 -14.44
CA GLU A 100 -8.10 9.93 -14.10
C GLU A 100 -7.68 10.88 -12.97
N LEU A 101 -6.60 10.58 -12.23
CA LEU A 101 -6.11 11.40 -11.12
C LEU A 101 -4.96 12.30 -11.59
N LYS A 102 -5.02 13.59 -11.23
CA LYS A 102 -3.90 14.51 -11.48
C LYS A 102 -2.72 14.12 -10.58
N LYS A 103 -1.51 14.08 -11.14
CA LYS A 103 -0.27 13.72 -10.40
C LYS A 103 -0.09 14.58 -9.14
N ASP A 104 -0.37 15.88 -9.25
CA ASP A 104 -0.19 16.87 -8.18
C ASP A 104 -1.15 16.70 -7.01
N ASP A 105 -2.15 15.87 -7.19
CA ASP A 105 -3.11 15.50 -6.16
C ASP A 105 -2.68 14.25 -5.39
N VAL A 106 -1.70 13.48 -5.87
CA VAL A 106 -1.18 12.31 -5.17
C VAL A 106 -0.01 12.69 -4.27
N LEU A 107 -0.23 12.64 -2.95
CA LEU A 107 0.79 12.92 -1.94
C LEU A 107 1.76 11.76 -1.77
N LEU A 108 1.26 10.52 -1.81
CA LEU A 108 2.06 9.33 -1.58
C LEU A 108 1.39 8.06 -2.14
N LEU A 109 2.21 7.11 -2.62
CA LEU A 109 1.78 5.79 -3.09
C LEU A 109 2.47 4.67 -2.30
N PHE A 110 1.74 4.00 -1.44
CA PHE A 110 2.17 2.80 -0.74
C PHE A 110 1.94 1.56 -1.62
N LEU A 111 3.02 0.85 -1.95
CA LEU A 111 2.93 -0.49 -2.53
C LEU A 111 3.05 -1.50 -1.41
N LEU A 112 1.93 -2.11 -1.04
CA LEU A 112 1.92 -3.07 0.06
C LEU A 112 2.29 -4.49 -0.39
N ASN A 113 2.66 -4.71 -1.65
CA ASN A 113 3.12 -6.01 -2.12
C ASN A 113 4.28 -6.52 -1.25
N ASN A 114 4.09 -7.68 -0.63
CA ASN A 114 5.01 -8.30 0.32
C ASN A 114 5.15 -7.52 1.63
N ALA A 115 4.20 -6.66 1.99
CA ALA A 115 4.25 -5.96 3.27
C ALA A 115 4.16 -6.94 4.45
N GLY A 116 4.96 -6.72 5.49
CA GLY A 116 5.00 -7.58 6.68
C GLY A 116 5.79 -8.88 6.49
N VAL A 117 6.62 -8.96 5.45
CA VAL A 117 7.65 -10.01 5.31
C VAL A 117 9.07 -9.45 5.40
N GLY A 118 9.24 -8.15 5.73
CA GLY A 118 10.54 -7.48 5.83
C GLY A 118 11.16 -7.10 4.48
N ASN A 119 10.33 -6.82 3.47
CA ASN A 119 10.75 -6.29 2.16
C ASN A 119 9.75 -5.24 1.66
N GLU A 120 9.58 -4.18 2.44
CA GLU A 120 8.54 -3.19 2.20
C GLU A 120 9.01 -2.06 1.28
N LYS A 121 8.14 -1.70 0.32
CA LYS A 121 8.43 -0.68 -0.69
C LYS A 121 7.44 0.47 -0.59
N LEU A 122 7.94 1.69 -0.52
CA LEU A 122 7.13 2.91 -0.48
C LEU A 122 7.48 3.80 -1.68
N ALA A 123 6.52 4.05 -2.57
CA ALA A 123 6.72 4.96 -3.68
C ALA A 123 6.25 6.37 -3.28
N VAL A 124 7.19 7.31 -3.28
CA VAL A 124 6.97 8.67 -2.82
C VAL A 124 6.90 9.61 -4.03
N ASN A 125 5.68 9.93 -4.46
CA ASN A 125 5.45 10.86 -5.57
C ASN A 125 5.48 12.32 -5.08
N ASN A 126 6.01 13.23 -5.91
CA ASN A 126 5.99 14.69 -5.66
C ASN A 126 6.60 15.18 -4.34
N ILE A 127 7.35 14.34 -3.61
CA ILE A 127 8.04 14.77 -2.40
C ILE A 127 9.47 15.21 -2.73
N ASN A 128 9.84 16.38 -2.19
CA ASN A 128 11.19 16.92 -2.25
C ASN A 128 12.22 15.90 -1.69
N LYS A 129 13.34 15.70 -2.40
CA LYS A 129 14.48 14.85 -1.97
C LYS A 129 14.91 15.10 -0.51
N ASN A 130 14.81 16.34 -0.03
CA ASN A 130 15.12 16.70 1.35
C ASN A 130 14.13 16.10 2.36
N LEU A 131 12.83 16.08 2.05
CA LEU A 131 11.83 15.44 2.92
C LEU A 131 12.03 13.92 2.91
N ILE A 132 12.37 13.32 1.77
CA ILE A 132 12.67 11.88 1.70
C ILE A 132 13.87 11.51 2.57
N LYS A 133 14.98 12.26 2.51
CA LYS A 133 16.13 12.06 3.41
C LYS A 133 15.76 12.25 4.89
N ARG A 134 14.82 13.15 5.20
CA ARG A 134 14.30 13.31 6.57
C ARG A 134 13.47 12.12 7.00
N LEU A 135 12.66 11.55 6.09
CA LEU A 135 11.88 10.34 6.36
C LEU A 135 12.79 9.14 6.58
N GLU A 136 13.82 8.95 5.75
CA GLU A 136 14.83 7.90 5.91
C GLU A 136 15.47 7.96 7.30
N LYS A 137 16.05 9.11 7.67
CA LYS A 137 16.61 9.33 9.02
C LYS A 137 15.59 9.13 10.14
N LEU A 138 14.36 9.58 9.94
CA LEU A 138 13.29 9.42 10.93
C LEU A 138 13.00 7.93 11.19
N ILE A 139 12.97 7.12 10.14
CA ILE A 139 12.71 5.68 10.25
C ILE A 139 13.91 4.97 10.88
N GLU A 140 15.13 5.30 10.46
CA GLU A 140 16.38 4.79 11.05
C GLU A 140 16.48 5.10 12.55
N ASN A 141 16.12 6.32 12.96
CA ASN A 141 16.10 6.71 14.38
C ASN A 141 15.10 5.89 15.22
N ASN A 142 14.14 5.21 14.59
CA ASN A 142 13.21 4.30 15.25
C ASN A 142 13.66 2.83 15.18
N GLY A 143 14.94 2.59 14.87
CA GLY A 143 15.53 1.24 14.81
C GLY A 143 15.08 0.43 13.59
N LEU A 144 14.52 1.10 12.59
CA LEU A 144 14.06 0.47 11.36
C LEU A 144 15.02 0.78 10.22
N ASP A 145 15.34 -0.27 9.52
CA ASP A 145 16.34 -0.29 8.52
C ASP A 145 15.75 0.21 7.19
N THR A 146 16.31 1.26 6.57
CA THR A 146 15.80 1.79 5.28
C THR A 146 16.88 2.02 4.23
N SER A 147 16.49 2.12 2.97
CA SER A 147 17.34 2.59 1.88
C SER A 147 16.53 3.36 0.85
N LEU A 148 16.90 4.59 0.55
CA LEU A 148 16.36 5.32 -0.59
C LEU A 148 16.90 4.74 -1.91
N ILE A 149 16.02 4.13 -2.73
CA ILE A 149 16.39 3.64 -4.06
C ILE A 149 15.45 4.28 -5.08
N LEU A 150 16.00 5.07 -5.99
CA LEU A 150 15.28 5.49 -7.19
C LEU A 150 14.97 4.25 -8.04
N ASP A 151 13.76 3.72 -7.88
CA ASP A 151 13.31 2.56 -8.63
C ASP A 151 12.89 3.00 -10.03
N LYS A 152 13.80 2.88 -11.00
CA LYS A 152 13.54 3.18 -12.42
C LYS A 152 12.61 2.15 -13.07
N ASP A 153 12.55 0.94 -12.51
CA ASP A 153 11.67 -0.14 -12.96
C ASP A 153 10.27 -0.03 -12.35
N PHE A 154 10.11 0.83 -11.34
CA PHE A 154 8.83 1.36 -10.89
C PHE A 154 8.28 2.33 -11.95
N ASN A 155 8.07 1.79 -13.16
CA ASN A 155 7.58 2.48 -14.33
C ASN A 155 6.06 2.61 -14.24
N PHE A 156 5.61 3.41 -13.28
CA PHE A 156 4.44 4.23 -13.54
C PHE A 156 4.85 5.20 -14.64
N GLU A 157 3.99 5.59 -15.56
CA GLU A 157 4.26 6.67 -16.55
C GLU A 157 4.43 8.06 -15.88
N PHE A 158 4.94 8.11 -14.66
CA PHE A 158 5.38 9.28 -13.95
C PHE A 158 6.91 9.26 -13.91
N GLU A 159 7.55 9.86 -14.92
CA GLU A 159 8.95 10.23 -14.79
C GLU A 159 9.17 11.01 -13.47
N GLY A 160 10.21 10.63 -12.71
CA GLY A 160 10.68 11.38 -11.54
C GLY A 160 10.08 11.04 -10.16
N ILE A 161 9.47 9.87 -9.97
CA ILE A 161 9.06 9.40 -8.62
C ILE A 161 10.30 8.96 -7.82
N ASN A 162 10.39 9.39 -6.57
CA ASN A 162 11.39 8.87 -5.63
C ASN A 162 10.79 7.69 -4.87
N THR A 163 11.47 6.54 -4.78
CA THR A 163 10.96 5.37 -4.06
C THR A 163 11.79 5.12 -2.81
N LEU A 164 11.19 5.14 -1.64
CA LEU A 164 11.85 4.78 -0.38
C LEU A 164 11.65 3.28 -0.13
N TRP A 165 12.73 2.53 0.04
CA TRP A 165 12.67 1.12 0.44
C TRP A 165 12.92 1.01 1.94
N LEU A 166 12.25 0.08 2.61
CA LEU A 166 12.40 -0.17 4.05
C LEU A 166 13.25 -1.42 4.36
N LYS A 167 14.26 -1.69 3.49
CA LYS A 167 15.19 -2.85 3.47
C LYS A 167 14.55 -4.25 3.29
N PRO A 168 15.39 -5.29 3.04
CA PRO A 168 16.42 -5.35 2.02
C PRO A 168 15.82 -5.84 0.69
N TYR A 169 16.58 -5.72 -0.41
CA TYR A 169 16.28 -6.19 -1.77
C TYR A 169 15.47 -7.50 -1.87
N PRO A 170 14.72 -7.73 -2.98
CA PRO A 170 13.77 -8.84 -3.08
C PRO A 170 14.43 -10.20 -2.82
N ASN A 171 14.18 -10.76 -1.64
CA ASN A 171 14.33 -12.18 -1.40
C ASN A 171 13.02 -12.87 -1.76
N GLU A 172 12.92 -13.45 -2.95
CA GLU A 172 11.69 -14.08 -3.44
C GLU A 172 11.23 -15.30 -2.60
N PHE A 173 12.04 -15.75 -1.65
CA PHE A 173 11.75 -16.89 -0.77
C PHE A 173 10.40 -16.79 -0.04
N TYR A 174 10.00 -15.63 0.46
CA TYR A 174 8.72 -15.51 1.18
C TYR A 174 7.50 -15.75 0.28
N LYS A 175 7.63 -15.68 -1.06
CA LYS A 175 6.50 -15.92 -1.99
C LYS A 175 6.11 -17.39 -2.08
N ILE A 176 6.99 -18.29 -1.66
CA ILE A 176 6.73 -19.74 -1.65
C ILE A 176 6.38 -20.27 -0.24
N LEU A 177 6.59 -19.47 0.81
CA LEU A 177 6.18 -19.83 2.16
C LEU A 177 4.66 -19.78 2.31
N ASN A 178 4.12 -20.59 3.22
CA ASN A 178 2.69 -20.55 3.55
C ASN A 178 2.39 -19.57 4.70
N LYS A 179 1.11 -19.26 4.91
CA LYS A 179 0.65 -18.30 5.93
C LYS A 179 1.04 -18.65 7.38
N ASN A 180 1.42 -19.88 7.70
CA ASN A 180 1.79 -20.27 9.07
C ASN A 180 3.16 -19.72 9.49
N PHE A 181 3.97 -19.25 8.53
CA PHE A 181 5.24 -18.57 8.80
C PHE A 181 5.07 -17.10 9.21
N PHE A 182 3.82 -16.61 9.30
CA PHE A 182 3.52 -15.23 9.65
C PHE A 182 3.79 -14.95 11.14
N SER A 183 4.35 -13.77 11.42
CA SER A 183 4.57 -13.26 12.77
C SER A 183 3.94 -11.88 12.96
N GLU A 184 3.42 -11.63 14.17
CA GLU A 184 2.83 -10.34 14.56
C GLU A 184 3.86 -9.19 14.60
N GLU A 185 5.12 -9.52 14.88
CA GLU A 185 6.22 -8.56 14.90
C GLU A 185 6.40 -7.86 13.55
N PHE A 186 6.39 -8.62 12.45
CA PHE A 186 6.58 -8.05 11.12
C PHE A 186 5.44 -7.10 10.73
N LYS A 187 4.20 -7.47 11.04
CA LYS A 187 3.03 -6.60 10.85
C LYS A 187 3.19 -5.28 11.61
N ASN A 188 3.56 -5.36 12.89
CA ASN A 188 3.64 -4.18 13.75
C ASN A 188 4.70 -3.19 13.26
N LYS A 189 5.86 -3.69 12.78
CA LYS A 189 6.91 -2.86 12.19
C LYS A 189 6.42 -2.05 11.00
N ILE A 190 5.83 -2.70 9.98
CA ILE A 190 5.39 -1.97 8.78
C ILE A 190 4.23 -1.01 9.06
N VAL A 191 3.28 -1.41 9.90
CA VAL A 191 2.16 -0.54 10.27
C VAL A 191 2.65 0.69 11.03
N PHE A 192 3.63 0.53 11.91
CA PHE A 192 4.28 1.65 12.58
C PHE A 192 4.92 2.61 11.58
N THR A 193 5.71 2.09 10.63
CA THR A 193 6.39 2.91 9.62
C THR A 193 5.43 3.70 8.75
N ILE A 194 4.36 3.06 8.26
CA ILE A 194 3.34 3.72 7.43
C ILE A 194 2.69 4.86 8.21
N ASN A 195 2.34 4.64 9.47
CA ASN A 195 1.74 5.67 10.31
C ASN A 195 2.71 6.83 10.57
N LEU A 196 3.98 6.53 10.84
CA LEU A 196 5.02 7.52 11.07
C LEU A 196 5.21 8.44 9.86
N ILE A 197 5.30 7.84 8.66
CA ILE A 197 5.46 8.57 7.39
C ILE A 197 4.22 9.39 7.07
N SER A 198 3.03 8.79 7.14
CA SER A 198 1.76 9.48 6.88
C SER A 198 1.62 10.70 7.80
N LYS A 199 1.89 10.55 9.11
CA LYS A 199 1.90 11.67 10.06
C LYS A 199 2.87 12.77 9.64
N LYS A 200 4.08 12.40 9.23
CA LYS A 200 5.10 13.39 8.85
C LYS A 200 4.78 14.15 7.57
N ILE A 201 4.00 13.57 6.66
CA ILE A 201 3.52 14.25 5.45
C ILE A 201 2.40 15.25 5.76
N PHE A 202 1.65 15.04 6.84
CA PHE A 202 0.61 15.96 7.29
C PHE A 202 1.13 17.18 8.06
N GLU A 203 2.37 17.14 8.58
CA GLU A 203 3.04 18.24 9.28
C GLU A 203 3.65 19.26 8.32
#